data_AF-A0A3P3R924-F1
#
_entry.id   AF-A0A3P3R924-F1
#
_cell.length_a   1.000
_cell.length_b   1.000
_cell.length_c   1.000
_cell.angle_alpha   90.00
_cell.angle_beta   90.00
_cell.angle_gamma   90.00
#
_symmetry.space_group_name_H-M   'P 1'
#
loop_
_entity.id
_entity.type
_entity.pdbx_description
1 polymer ?
#
loop_
_entity_poly.entity_id
_entity_poly.type
_entity_poly.pdbx_seq_one_letter_code
_entity_poly.pdbx_strand_id
1 'polypeptide(L)'
;MGRINDWKVYKEEAEPIVDLLKAVNDGYSVAYEYDRHDFCEGNPYLEDGKGATRSKWGIDLSRIYPIKKGGHLYWGNNLEHIRKHVLYHVTAQAIKHRGELQNFFRDRELDRKEHFTEAFRNLTNSWRDEYALNHPQFDSEEVRAQTAEWRIIQMYYAVFKSTSAIMRSKFENIREDGRGNHDGLWEKHRRKCMDELQTKLYPFPFMYFSVTNNPRKKKDAFPWEVPYPIHEDFHEDQKERQDGYAQDKLESIYESSQKSPYIQGEVIFTFYDLLKELREWAQYQQGGIFSRLYGETHIKALDHALRLIAYTALTVAEVALIHNFGFSEFEDMYLEYKESCKEGQSSDSLYLVYERYKVYRKAFPTS
;
A
#
# COMPACT_ATOMS: atom_id res chain seq x y z
N MET A 1 32.62 22.40 14.90
CA MET A 1 32.04 21.04 14.80
C MET A 1 30.61 21.17 14.29
N GLY A 2 30.13 20.72 13.13
CA GLY A 2 30.71 20.17 11.91
C GLY A 2 29.62 20.16 10.81
N ARG A 3 29.00 21.32 10.49
CA ARG A 3 27.91 21.45 9.49
C ARG A 3 28.26 20.91 8.09
N ILE A 4 29.56 20.82 7.75
CA ILE A 4 30.03 20.31 6.45
C ILE A 4 29.87 18.79 6.34
N ASN A 5 29.85 18.06 7.46
CA ASN A 5 29.67 16.60 7.45
C ASN A 5 28.19 16.23 7.36
N ASP A 6 27.29 16.96 8.04
CA ASP A 6 25.86 16.68 8.05
C ASP A 6 25.23 16.78 6.64
N TRP A 7 25.63 17.78 5.84
CA TRP A 7 25.14 17.93 4.46
C TRP A 7 25.59 16.80 3.53
N LYS A 8 26.85 16.35 3.67
CA LYS A 8 27.38 15.25 2.86
C LYS A 8 26.68 13.94 3.22
N VAL A 9 26.56 13.66 4.51
CA VAL A 9 25.82 12.51 5.04
C VAL A 9 24.38 12.51 4.52
N TYR A 10 23.69 13.65 4.57
CA TYR A 10 22.36 13.75 3.98
C TYR A 10 22.33 13.47 2.48
N LYS A 11 23.24 14.06 1.71
CA LYS A 11 23.33 13.86 0.26
C LYS A 11 23.61 12.42 -0.12
N GLU A 12 24.44 11.74 0.66
CA GLU A 12 24.87 10.38 0.38
C GLU A 12 23.86 9.33 0.89
N GLU A 13 23.22 9.57 2.04
CA GLU A 13 22.41 8.55 2.71
C GLU A 13 20.91 8.85 2.71
N ALA A 14 20.48 10.09 2.93
CA ALA A 14 19.06 10.44 3.12
C ALA A 14 18.37 10.91 1.82
N GLU A 15 19.03 11.72 1.00
CA GLU A 15 18.46 12.21 -0.26
C GLU A 15 18.04 11.06 -1.21
N PRO A 16 18.84 10.00 -1.41
CA PRO A 16 18.42 8.87 -2.24
C PRO A 16 17.16 8.17 -1.73
N ILE A 17 16.97 8.10 -0.42
CA ILE A 17 15.75 7.54 0.20
C ILE A 17 14.55 8.45 -0.03
N VAL A 18 14.72 9.76 0.10
CA VAL A 18 13.64 10.71 -0.22
C VAL A 18 13.28 10.63 -1.71
N ASP A 19 14.26 10.56 -2.60
CA ASP A 19 14.02 10.47 -4.04
C ASP A 19 13.33 9.15 -4.43
N LEU A 20 13.65 8.07 -3.72
CA LEU A 20 12.88 6.82 -3.82
C LEU A 20 11.42 7.01 -3.37
N LEU A 21 11.17 7.64 -2.22
CA LEU A 21 9.80 7.87 -1.76
C LEU A 21 9.04 8.87 -2.64
N LYS A 22 9.75 9.78 -3.30
CA LYS A 22 9.21 10.60 -4.37
C LYS A 22 8.73 9.74 -5.55
N ALA A 23 9.57 8.82 -6.03
CA ALA A 23 9.20 7.89 -7.09
C ALA A 23 7.99 7.02 -6.69
N VAL A 24 7.90 6.61 -5.43
CA VAL A 24 6.73 5.88 -4.90
C VAL A 24 5.45 6.72 -4.99
N ASN A 25 5.47 7.98 -4.53
CA ASN A 25 4.29 8.86 -4.63
C ASN A 25 3.86 9.14 -6.06
N ASP A 26 4.83 9.40 -6.95
CA ASP A 26 4.55 9.55 -8.38
C ASP A 26 3.93 8.28 -8.96
N GLY A 27 4.43 7.13 -8.52
CA GLY A 27 3.89 5.83 -8.89
C GLY A 27 2.44 5.67 -8.46
N TYR A 28 2.10 5.96 -7.20
CA TYR A 28 0.71 5.93 -6.75
C TYR A 28 -0.18 6.89 -7.54
N SER A 29 0.27 8.13 -7.74
CA SER A 29 -0.51 9.12 -8.48
C SER A 29 -0.77 8.64 -9.92
N VAL A 30 0.23 8.10 -10.60
CA VAL A 30 0.06 7.64 -11.99
C VAL A 30 -0.75 6.34 -12.06
N ALA A 31 -0.40 5.32 -11.27
CA ALA A 31 -1.08 4.02 -11.29
C ALA A 31 -2.56 4.13 -10.94
N TYR A 32 -2.93 5.08 -10.08
CA TYR A 32 -4.30 5.27 -9.60
C TYR A 32 -5.02 6.50 -10.21
N GLU A 33 -4.40 7.38 -10.99
CA GLU A 33 -5.06 8.60 -11.51
C GLU A 33 -4.92 8.84 -13.03
N TYR A 34 -4.00 8.16 -13.73
CA TYR A 34 -3.71 8.46 -15.14
C TYR A 34 -4.80 7.96 -16.12
N ASP A 35 -5.00 8.70 -17.21
CA ASP A 35 -5.97 8.51 -18.32
C ASP A 35 -7.46 8.33 -17.95
N ARG A 36 -7.88 8.81 -16.78
CA ARG A 36 -9.29 8.78 -16.37
C ARG A 36 -10.18 9.87 -16.98
N HIS A 37 -9.81 10.43 -18.12
CA HIS A 37 -10.53 11.55 -18.72
C HIS A 37 -12.01 11.23 -19.03
N ASP A 38 -12.32 9.94 -19.21
CA ASP A 38 -13.63 9.48 -19.66
C ASP A 38 -14.56 8.98 -18.53
N PHE A 39 -14.14 9.08 -17.25
CA PHE A 39 -14.90 8.58 -16.10
C PHE A 39 -15.96 9.56 -15.55
N CYS A 40 -16.13 10.72 -16.16
CA CYS A 40 -17.04 11.75 -15.69
C CYS A 40 -18.22 11.91 -16.66
N GLU A 41 -19.45 11.92 -16.12
CA GLU A 41 -20.58 12.58 -16.81
C GLU A 41 -20.17 13.98 -17.29
N GLY A 42 -20.51 14.39 -18.51
CA GLY A 42 -20.08 15.68 -19.06
C GLY A 42 -18.65 15.70 -19.64
N ASN A 43 -18.06 14.54 -19.93
CA ASN A 43 -17.02 14.47 -20.96
C ASN A 43 -17.62 15.03 -22.27
N PRO A 44 -16.99 16.02 -22.94
CA PRO A 44 -17.50 16.55 -24.20
C PRO A 44 -17.65 15.49 -25.31
N TYR A 45 -17.06 14.31 -25.13
CA TYR A 45 -17.17 13.16 -26.01
C TYR A 45 -18.20 12.10 -25.57
N LEU A 46 -18.84 12.25 -24.39
CA LEU A 46 -19.89 11.37 -23.91
C LEU A 46 -21.20 12.15 -23.80
N GLU A 47 -22.30 11.57 -24.29
CA GLU A 47 -23.62 12.16 -24.08
C GLU A 47 -23.95 12.22 -22.58
N ASP A 48 -24.65 13.27 -22.17
CA ASP A 48 -25.12 13.44 -20.79
C ASP A 48 -25.87 12.18 -20.32
N GLY A 49 -25.44 11.62 -19.19
CA GLY A 49 -26.02 10.41 -18.60
C GLY A 49 -25.50 9.07 -19.15
N LYS A 50 -24.54 9.06 -20.08
CA LYS A 50 -23.87 7.83 -20.56
C LYS A 50 -22.51 7.52 -19.90
N GLY A 51 -22.16 8.22 -18.81
CA GLY A 51 -20.90 8.04 -18.10
C GLY A 51 -20.94 6.95 -17.03
N ALA A 52 -19.76 6.46 -16.63
CA ALA A 52 -19.65 5.63 -15.43
C ALA A 52 -20.08 6.40 -14.18
N THR A 53 -20.66 5.70 -13.20
CA THR A 53 -21.00 6.30 -11.91
C THR A 53 -19.76 6.91 -11.26
N ARG A 54 -19.76 8.25 -11.10
CA ARG A 54 -18.68 9.02 -10.44
C ARG A 54 -18.41 8.59 -9.00
N SER A 55 -19.36 7.91 -8.36
CA SER A 55 -19.19 7.37 -7.03
C SER A 55 -19.60 5.90 -6.93
N LYS A 56 -18.84 5.11 -6.18
CA LYS A 56 -19.17 3.73 -5.82
C LYS A 56 -18.78 3.47 -4.38
N TRP A 57 -19.67 2.86 -3.59
CA TRP A 57 -19.51 2.66 -2.14
C TRP A 57 -19.26 3.95 -1.32
N GLY A 58 -19.60 5.12 -1.87
CA GLY A 58 -19.28 6.43 -1.27
C GLY A 58 -17.83 6.88 -1.49
N ILE A 59 -17.09 6.20 -2.35
CA ILE A 59 -15.80 6.66 -2.87
C ILE A 59 -16.07 7.52 -4.10
N ASP A 60 -15.49 8.72 -4.12
CA ASP A 60 -15.38 9.54 -5.32
C ASP A 60 -14.27 8.95 -6.21
N LEU A 61 -14.64 8.59 -7.43
CA LEU A 61 -13.74 8.02 -8.45
C LEU A 61 -13.39 9.02 -9.54
N SER A 62 -13.79 10.28 -9.36
CA SER A 62 -13.47 11.35 -10.29
C SER A 62 -11.96 11.52 -10.44
N ARG A 63 -11.57 11.99 -11.63
CA ARG A 63 -10.16 12.22 -11.92
C ARG A 63 -9.61 13.35 -11.07
N ILE A 64 -8.46 13.09 -10.50
CA ILE A 64 -7.59 14.11 -9.94
C ILE A 64 -6.72 14.61 -11.09
N TYR A 65 -6.81 15.89 -11.44
CA TYR A 65 -6.07 16.43 -12.58
C TYR A 65 -4.56 16.32 -12.32
N PRO A 66 -3.77 15.65 -13.19
CA PRO A 66 -2.33 15.76 -13.15
C PRO A 66 -1.99 17.21 -13.51
N ILE A 67 -1.47 17.95 -12.54
CA ILE A 67 -1.19 19.37 -12.72
C ILE A 67 0.04 19.48 -13.62
N LYS A 68 -0.15 19.94 -14.86
CA LYS A 68 0.90 20.09 -15.89
C LYS A 68 2.03 21.06 -15.52
N LYS A 69 1.96 21.75 -14.37
CA LYS A 69 2.96 22.69 -13.88
C LYS A 69 3.15 22.54 -12.37
N GLY A 70 4.34 22.10 -11.96
CA GLY A 70 4.78 22.04 -10.57
C GLY A 70 4.98 20.60 -10.13
N GLY A 71 6.24 20.22 -9.91
CA GLY A 71 6.62 18.87 -9.44
C GLY A 71 6.08 18.54 -8.04
N HIS A 72 6.77 17.63 -7.37
CA HIS A 72 6.50 16.96 -6.07
C HIS A 72 5.80 17.76 -4.93
N LEU A 73 5.68 19.09 -4.99
CA LEU A 73 4.95 19.96 -4.04
C LEU A 73 3.42 19.73 -4.01
N TYR A 74 2.83 19.13 -5.04
CA TYR A 74 1.36 19.04 -5.19
C TYR A 74 0.71 17.73 -4.73
N TRP A 75 1.49 16.71 -4.34
CA TRP A 75 0.93 15.41 -3.90
C TRP A 75 0.02 15.50 -2.68
N GLY A 76 0.17 16.53 -1.85
CA GLY A 76 -0.50 16.56 -0.55
C GLY A 76 -1.87 17.16 -0.47
N ASN A 77 -2.43 17.64 -1.58
CA ASN A 77 -3.87 17.87 -1.63
C ASN A 77 -4.64 16.59 -2.00
N ASN A 78 -3.96 15.53 -2.43
CA ASN A 78 -4.61 14.36 -3.04
C ASN A 78 -4.44 13.06 -2.26
N LEU A 79 -3.67 13.03 -1.16
CA LEU A 79 -3.42 11.81 -0.36
C LEU A 79 -4.70 11.03 -0.06
N GLU A 80 -5.73 11.73 0.41
CA GLU A 80 -7.01 11.13 0.74
C GLU A 80 -7.75 10.58 -0.49
N HIS A 81 -7.65 11.26 -1.63
CA HIS A 81 -8.24 10.77 -2.86
C HIS A 81 -7.50 9.54 -3.41
N ILE A 82 -6.17 9.53 -3.36
CA ILE A 82 -5.36 8.35 -3.72
C ILE A 82 -5.73 7.16 -2.83
N ARG A 83 -5.83 7.36 -1.51
CA ARG A 83 -6.28 6.32 -0.55
C ARG A 83 -7.64 5.75 -0.94
N LYS A 84 -8.60 6.60 -1.31
CA LYS A 84 -9.91 6.15 -1.79
C LYS A 84 -9.80 5.32 -3.07
N HIS A 85 -8.92 5.72 -4.00
CA HIS A 85 -8.70 4.99 -5.25
C HIS A 85 -8.03 3.62 -5.00
N VAL A 86 -7.10 3.54 -4.05
CA VAL A 86 -6.52 2.27 -3.58
C VAL A 86 -7.60 1.40 -2.96
N LEU A 87 -8.40 1.94 -2.04
CA LEU A 87 -9.47 1.21 -1.36
C LEU A 87 -10.47 0.65 -2.35
N TYR A 88 -10.88 1.46 -3.32
CA TYR A 88 -11.73 1.02 -4.42
C TYR A 88 -11.07 -0.13 -5.18
N HIS A 89 -9.82 0.04 -5.58
CA HIS A 89 -9.11 -0.92 -6.42
C HIS A 89 -9.06 -2.30 -5.75
N VAL A 90 -8.52 -2.36 -4.54
CA VAL A 90 -8.34 -3.62 -3.80
C VAL A 90 -9.70 -4.28 -3.55
N THR A 91 -10.69 -3.51 -3.12
CA THR A 91 -12.03 -4.04 -2.83
C THR A 91 -12.71 -4.56 -4.10
N ALA A 92 -12.61 -3.84 -5.22
CA ALA A 92 -13.22 -4.22 -6.48
C ALA A 92 -12.57 -5.48 -7.09
N GLN A 93 -11.24 -5.57 -7.06
CA GLN A 93 -10.55 -6.78 -7.51
C GLN A 93 -10.92 -8.00 -6.67
N ALA A 94 -10.94 -7.86 -5.35
CA ALA A 94 -11.28 -8.97 -4.49
C ALA A 94 -12.73 -9.44 -4.66
N ILE A 95 -13.68 -8.51 -4.85
CA ILE A 95 -15.08 -8.86 -5.17
C ILE A 95 -15.17 -9.58 -6.51
N LYS A 96 -14.50 -9.07 -7.55
CA LYS A 96 -14.49 -9.68 -8.88
C LYS A 96 -13.96 -11.11 -8.83
N HIS A 97 -12.94 -11.36 -8.01
CA HIS A 97 -12.25 -12.64 -7.86
C HIS A 97 -12.66 -13.41 -6.59
N ARG A 98 -13.87 -13.16 -6.05
CA ARG A 98 -14.34 -13.74 -4.78
C ARG A 98 -14.17 -15.25 -4.69
N GLY A 99 -14.57 -15.98 -5.73
CA GLY A 99 -14.51 -17.44 -5.75
C GLY A 99 -13.08 -17.96 -5.67
N GLU A 100 -12.14 -17.32 -6.36
CA GLU A 100 -10.72 -17.69 -6.35
C GLU A 100 -10.08 -17.40 -4.98
N LEU A 101 -10.37 -16.24 -4.38
CA LEU A 101 -9.90 -15.89 -3.04
C LEU A 101 -10.45 -16.85 -1.98
N GLN A 102 -11.76 -17.13 -2.02
CA GLN A 102 -12.37 -18.07 -1.07
C GLN A 102 -11.83 -19.49 -1.23
N ASN A 103 -11.61 -19.95 -2.47
CA ASN A 103 -10.99 -21.25 -2.72
C ASN A 103 -9.55 -21.29 -2.18
N PHE A 104 -8.77 -20.23 -2.39
CA PHE A 104 -7.41 -20.12 -1.85
C PHE A 104 -7.40 -20.27 -0.32
N PHE A 105 -8.30 -19.61 0.40
CA PHE A 105 -8.34 -19.67 1.87
C PHE A 105 -9.06 -20.91 2.45
N ARG A 106 -9.84 -21.64 1.64
CA ARG A 106 -10.57 -22.83 2.09
C ARG A 106 -9.61 -23.94 2.54
N ASP A 107 -8.51 -24.13 1.83
CA ASP A 107 -7.52 -25.17 2.07
C ASP A 107 -6.45 -24.68 3.08
N ARG A 108 -6.90 -24.37 4.30
CA ARG A 108 -6.06 -23.91 5.43
C ARG A 108 -5.45 -25.08 6.21
N GLU A 109 -4.27 -24.86 6.78
CA GLU A 109 -3.44 -25.91 7.40
C GLU A 109 -3.86 -26.27 8.85
N LEU A 110 -4.51 -25.36 9.58
CA LEU A 110 -5.02 -25.53 10.95
C LEU A 110 -6.54 -25.34 11.04
N ASP A 111 -7.07 -25.54 12.25
CA ASP A 111 -8.46 -25.21 12.56
C ASP A 111 -8.77 -23.72 12.29
N ARG A 112 -10.00 -23.46 11.84
CA ARG A 112 -10.45 -22.09 11.51
C ARG A 112 -10.27 -21.14 12.67
N LYS A 113 -10.52 -21.57 13.91
CA LYS A 113 -10.48 -20.72 15.10
C LYS A 113 -9.05 -20.30 15.48
N GLU A 114 -8.09 -21.19 15.29
CA GLU A 114 -6.67 -20.90 15.55
C GLU A 114 -6.16 -19.87 14.53
N HIS A 115 -6.39 -20.11 13.24
CA HIS A 115 -6.07 -19.17 12.18
C HIS A 115 -6.76 -17.82 12.37
N PHE A 116 -8.03 -17.82 12.78
CA PHE A 116 -8.79 -16.60 13.09
C PHE A 116 -8.08 -15.77 14.18
N THR A 117 -7.80 -16.40 15.32
CA THR A 117 -7.20 -15.73 16.48
C THR A 117 -5.84 -15.11 16.12
N GLU A 118 -5.02 -15.89 15.43
CA GLU A 118 -3.69 -15.45 15.02
C GLU A 118 -3.70 -14.33 13.99
N ALA A 119 -4.57 -14.44 12.97
CA ALA A 119 -4.69 -13.45 11.91
C ALA A 119 -5.19 -12.12 12.45
N PHE A 120 -6.29 -12.12 13.22
CA PHE A 120 -6.88 -10.88 13.74
C PHE A 120 -6.03 -10.21 14.82
N ARG A 121 -5.27 -10.97 15.62
CA ARG A 121 -4.22 -10.39 16.49
C ARG A 121 -3.19 -9.58 15.69
N ASN A 122 -2.75 -10.10 14.54
CA ASN A 122 -1.80 -9.38 13.70
C ASN A 122 -2.43 -8.20 12.97
N LEU A 123 -3.68 -8.34 12.51
CA LEU A 123 -4.44 -7.25 11.91
C LEU A 123 -4.60 -6.07 12.89
N THR A 124 -5.11 -6.32 14.10
CA THR A 124 -5.31 -5.25 15.10
C THR A 124 -4.00 -4.62 15.55
N ASN A 125 -2.90 -5.39 15.61
CA ASN A 125 -1.57 -4.82 15.82
C ASN A 125 -1.12 -3.94 14.65
N SER A 126 -1.44 -4.32 13.40
CA SER A 126 -1.15 -3.48 12.24
C SER A 126 -2.00 -2.19 12.21
N TRP A 127 -3.24 -2.21 12.72
CA TRP A 127 -4.04 -0.98 12.90
C TRP A 127 -3.38 -0.02 13.89
N ARG A 128 -2.84 -0.55 14.99
CA ARG A 128 -2.07 0.28 15.96
C ARG A 128 -0.78 0.81 15.36
N ASP A 129 -0.10 0.02 14.53
CA ASP A 129 1.10 0.46 13.82
C ASP A 129 0.77 1.57 12.80
N GLU A 130 -0.34 1.44 12.07
CA GLU A 130 -0.84 2.47 11.16
C GLU A 130 -1.17 3.76 11.92
N TYR A 131 -1.85 3.64 13.06
CA TYR A 131 -2.11 4.79 13.92
C TYR A 131 -0.80 5.45 14.39
N ALA A 132 0.14 4.65 14.91
CA ALA A 132 1.43 5.15 15.37
C ALA A 132 2.18 5.87 14.24
N LEU A 133 2.14 5.34 13.00
CA LEU A 133 2.70 5.98 11.81
C LEU A 133 2.03 7.31 11.48
N ASN A 134 0.71 7.42 11.66
CA ASN A 134 -0.01 8.64 11.32
C ASN A 134 -0.10 9.64 12.48
N HIS A 135 0.19 9.26 13.73
CA HIS A 135 0.01 10.14 14.88
C HIS A 135 1.09 11.25 14.94
N PRO A 136 0.74 12.53 15.11
CA PRO A 136 -0.61 13.08 15.14
C PRO A 136 -1.25 13.15 13.74
N GLN A 137 -2.44 12.56 13.61
CA GLN A 137 -3.14 12.33 12.33
C GLN A 137 -3.49 13.64 11.61
N PHE A 138 -3.81 14.68 12.39
CA PHE A 138 -4.34 15.95 11.92
C PHE A 138 -3.35 17.12 12.02
N ASP A 139 -2.10 16.84 12.39
CA ASP A 139 -1.04 17.85 12.42
C ASP A 139 -0.33 17.94 11.05
N SER A 140 0.69 18.78 10.95
CA SER A 140 1.44 18.99 9.73
C SER A 140 2.41 17.83 9.41
N GLU A 141 2.75 17.69 8.14
CA GLU A 141 3.78 16.76 7.66
C GLU A 141 5.13 17.03 8.34
N GLU A 142 5.46 18.28 8.63
CA GLU A 142 6.69 18.67 9.33
C GLU A 142 6.75 18.05 10.73
N VAL A 143 5.63 18.06 11.47
CA VAL A 143 5.58 17.48 12.83
C VAL A 143 5.78 15.97 12.76
N ARG A 144 5.13 15.27 11.83
CA ARG A 144 5.27 13.81 11.69
C ARG A 144 6.66 13.40 11.20
N ALA A 145 7.28 14.19 10.33
CA ALA A 145 8.62 13.92 9.80
C ALA A 145 9.75 14.15 10.82
N GLN A 146 9.49 14.72 12.00
CA GLN A 146 10.52 14.87 13.05
C GLN A 146 11.15 13.53 13.47
N THR A 147 10.41 12.43 13.31
CA THR A 147 10.85 11.06 13.61
C THR A 147 10.86 10.17 12.37
N ALA A 148 11.23 10.73 11.21
CA ALA A 148 11.23 10.09 9.90
C ALA A 148 11.73 8.64 9.86
N GLU A 149 12.89 8.35 10.47
CA GLU A 149 13.48 7.01 10.49
C GLU A 149 12.56 6.03 11.25
N TRP A 150 12.03 6.46 12.40
CA TRP A 150 11.03 5.70 13.15
C TRP A 150 9.74 5.49 12.35
N ARG A 151 9.33 6.47 11.54
CA ARG A 151 8.15 6.32 10.66
C ARG A 151 8.38 5.29 9.57
N ILE A 152 9.58 5.21 9.00
CA ILE A 152 9.95 4.16 8.03
C ILE A 152 9.85 2.78 8.68
N ILE A 153 10.42 2.64 9.89
CA ILE A 153 10.35 1.39 10.67
C ILE A 153 8.89 1.03 10.99
N GLN A 154 8.09 2.01 11.41
CA GLN A 154 6.69 1.82 11.78
C GLN A 154 5.82 1.44 10.57
N MET A 155 6.04 2.06 9.42
CA MET A 155 5.42 1.69 8.14
C MET A 155 5.75 0.24 7.78
N TYR A 156 7.02 -0.16 7.90
CA TYR A 156 7.42 -1.55 7.64
C TYR A 156 6.67 -2.53 8.53
N TYR A 157 6.56 -2.26 9.84
CA TYR A 157 5.84 -3.15 10.74
C TYR A 157 4.34 -3.20 10.48
N ALA A 158 3.72 -2.08 10.06
CA ALA A 158 2.34 -2.09 9.60
C ALA A 158 2.15 -3.03 8.40
N VAL A 159 3.04 -2.98 7.40
CA VAL A 159 3.02 -3.87 6.23
C VAL A 159 3.32 -5.32 6.61
N PHE A 160 4.34 -5.55 7.45
CA PHE A 160 4.76 -6.88 7.88
C PHE A 160 3.66 -7.59 8.67
N LYS A 161 3.01 -6.90 9.63
CA LYS A 161 1.95 -7.48 10.46
C LYS A 161 0.67 -7.68 9.67
N SER A 162 0.29 -6.75 8.79
CA SER A 162 -0.87 -6.94 7.89
C SER A 162 -0.66 -8.12 6.94
N THR A 163 0.53 -8.26 6.35
CA THR A 163 0.86 -9.44 5.52
C THR A 163 0.95 -10.73 6.34
N SER A 164 1.50 -10.66 7.54
CA SER A 164 1.49 -11.79 8.49
C SER A 164 0.07 -12.23 8.84
N ALA A 165 -0.89 -11.31 8.92
CA ALA A 165 -2.29 -11.64 9.15
C ALA A 165 -2.86 -12.49 8.00
N ILE A 166 -2.57 -12.12 6.74
CA ILE A 166 -2.94 -12.91 5.55
C ILE A 166 -2.31 -14.31 5.64
N MET A 167 -1.00 -14.38 5.89
CA MET A 167 -0.27 -15.65 5.96
C MET A 167 -0.80 -16.57 7.07
N ARG A 168 -1.01 -16.04 8.27
CA ARG A 168 -1.54 -16.77 9.43
C ARG A 168 -3.00 -17.16 9.30
N SER A 169 -3.72 -16.60 8.34
CA SER A 169 -5.09 -17.00 8.05
C SER A 169 -5.18 -18.31 7.24
N LYS A 170 -4.04 -18.81 6.73
CA LYS A 170 -3.94 -20.01 5.88
C LYS A 170 -2.87 -21.01 6.30
N PHE A 171 -1.69 -20.54 6.71
CA PHE A 171 -0.53 -21.41 6.98
C PHE A 171 -0.29 -21.55 8.48
N GLU A 172 0.03 -22.77 8.92
CA GLU A 172 0.42 -23.06 10.31
C GLU A 172 1.75 -22.34 10.63
N ASN A 173 2.75 -22.58 9.79
CA ASN A 173 4.04 -21.92 9.88
C ASN A 173 4.19 -20.92 8.73
N ILE A 174 4.30 -19.63 9.04
CA ILE A 174 4.41 -18.58 8.03
C ILE A 174 5.83 -18.36 7.50
N ARG A 175 6.82 -19.14 7.97
CA ARG A 175 8.23 -19.04 7.56
C ARG A 175 8.72 -20.35 6.98
N GLU A 176 9.47 -20.33 5.87
CA GLU A 176 9.95 -21.57 5.21
C GLU A 176 10.80 -22.45 6.14
N ASP A 177 11.70 -21.86 6.94
CA ASP A 177 12.61 -22.62 7.82
C ASP A 177 12.22 -22.66 9.31
N GLY A 178 11.06 -22.09 9.68
CA GLY A 178 10.63 -21.97 11.09
C GLY A 178 11.53 -21.08 11.98
N ARG A 179 12.58 -20.46 11.44
CA ARG A 179 13.50 -19.55 12.16
C ARG A 179 13.08 -18.08 12.04
N GLY A 180 13.47 -17.26 13.01
CA GLY A 180 12.88 -15.94 13.31
C GLY A 180 13.20 -14.75 12.40
N ASN A 181 13.75 -14.93 11.19
CA ASN A 181 14.03 -13.80 10.29
C ASN A 181 12.79 -13.43 9.45
N HIS A 182 12.76 -12.20 8.94
CA HIS A 182 11.68 -11.71 8.07
C HIS A 182 11.78 -12.32 6.66
N ASP A 183 12.99 -12.69 6.20
CA ASP A 183 13.22 -13.24 4.86
C ASP A 183 12.42 -14.51 4.59
N GLY A 184 12.40 -15.45 5.56
CA GLY A 184 11.65 -16.69 5.40
C GLY A 184 10.14 -16.48 5.30
N LEU A 185 9.61 -15.35 5.82
CA LEU A 185 8.23 -14.96 5.60
C LEU A 185 8.02 -14.42 4.19
N TRP A 186 8.88 -13.50 3.75
CA TRP A 186 8.76 -12.89 2.41
C TRP A 186 8.93 -13.90 1.29
N GLU A 187 9.86 -14.84 1.44
CA GLU A 187 10.03 -15.94 0.49
C GLU A 187 8.77 -16.82 0.39
N LYS A 188 8.22 -17.24 1.54
CA LYS A 188 6.99 -18.03 1.56
C LYS A 188 5.82 -17.23 0.99
N HIS A 189 5.69 -15.95 1.36
CA HIS A 189 4.61 -15.07 0.91
C HIS A 189 4.63 -14.87 -0.61
N ARG A 190 5.81 -14.61 -1.20
CA ARG A 190 5.97 -14.55 -2.66
C ARG A 190 5.46 -15.82 -3.34
N ARG A 191 6.00 -16.97 -2.93
CA ARG A 191 5.76 -18.27 -3.58
C ARG A 191 4.36 -18.83 -3.35
N LYS A 192 3.77 -18.59 -2.19
CA LYS A 192 2.51 -19.23 -1.75
C LYS A 192 1.31 -18.30 -1.77
N CYS A 193 1.51 -16.98 -1.79
CA CYS A 193 0.43 -16.00 -1.84
C CYS A 193 0.49 -15.13 -3.08
N MET A 194 1.59 -14.39 -3.31
CA MET A 194 1.66 -13.44 -4.43
C MET A 194 1.52 -14.16 -5.77
N ASP A 195 2.17 -15.30 -5.94
CA ASP A 195 2.14 -16.08 -7.17
C ASP A 195 0.74 -16.62 -7.53
N GLU A 196 -0.06 -16.93 -6.51
CA GLU A 196 -1.42 -17.50 -6.67
C GLU A 196 -2.49 -16.40 -6.80
N LEU A 197 -2.34 -15.33 -6.02
CA LEU A 197 -3.36 -14.29 -5.90
C LEU A 197 -3.10 -13.09 -6.81
N GLN A 198 -1.87 -12.79 -7.20
CA GLN A 198 -1.49 -11.76 -8.18
C GLN A 198 -2.39 -10.51 -8.13
N THR A 199 -3.01 -10.10 -9.25
CA THR A 199 -3.93 -8.95 -9.37
C THR A 199 -5.20 -9.06 -8.55
N LYS A 200 -5.60 -10.27 -8.17
CA LYS A 200 -6.85 -10.56 -7.45
C LYS A 200 -6.82 -9.94 -6.05
N LEU A 201 -5.63 -9.78 -5.48
CA LEU A 201 -5.44 -9.22 -4.15
C LEU A 201 -4.36 -8.15 -4.07
N TYR A 202 -3.25 -8.29 -4.79
CA TYR A 202 -2.07 -7.44 -4.64
C TYR A 202 -2.03 -6.34 -5.69
N PRO A 203 -2.25 -5.07 -5.29
CA PRO A 203 -2.22 -3.97 -6.22
C PRO A 203 -0.82 -3.36 -6.31
N PHE A 204 -0.61 -2.44 -7.26
CA PHE A 204 0.53 -1.53 -7.27
C PHE A 204 0.66 -0.82 -5.90
N PRO A 205 1.87 -0.69 -5.32
CA PRO A 205 3.16 -1.15 -5.82
C PRO A 205 3.55 -2.56 -5.31
N PHE A 206 2.68 -3.30 -4.61
CA PHE A 206 2.97 -4.60 -3.99
C PHE A 206 3.06 -5.74 -5.01
N MET A 207 4.00 -5.61 -5.95
CA MET A 207 4.18 -6.47 -7.11
C MET A 207 5.64 -6.87 -7.25
N TYR A 208 5.93 -7.73 -8.23
CA TYR A 208 7.30 -8.05 -8.61
C TYR A 208 7.91 -6.90 -9.43
N PHE A 209 9.19 -6.62 -9.21
CA PHE A 209 9.93 -5.68 -10.05
C PHE A 209 10.32 -6.34 -11.36
N SER A 210 10.09 -5.63 -12.46
CA SER A 210 10.38 -6.08 -13.82
C SER A 210 11.89 -5.89 -14.13
N VAL A 211 12.75 -6.72 -13.53
CA VAL A 211 14.22 -6.60 -13.59
C VAL A 211 14.89 -7.88 -14.09
N THR A 212 16.10 -7.78 -14.66
CA THR A 212 16.77 -8.89 -15.37
C THR A 212 17.02 -10.12 -14.51
N ASN A 213 17.26 -9.92 -13.21
CA ASN A 213 17.54 -11.01 -12.28
C ASN A 213 16.29 -11.56 -11.60
N ASN A 214 15.09 -11.07 -11.96
CA ASN A 214 13.85 -11.58 -11.40
C ASN A 214 13.61 -13.01 -11.90
N PRO A 215 13.29 -13.98 -11.02
CA PRO A 215 12.95 -15.34 -11.43
C PRO A 215 11.68 -15.42 -12.30
N ARG A 216 10.87 -14.36 -12.35
CA ARG A 216 9.69 -14.23 -13.22
C ARG A 216 10.08 -13.60 -14.56
N LYS A 217 9.44 -14.04 -15.66
CA LYS A 217 9.60 -13.37 -16.97
C LYS A 217 9.09 -11.94 -16.88
N LYS A 218 9.64 -11.01 -17.67
CA LYS A 218 9.24 -9.59 -17.68
C LYS A 218 7.71 -9.36 -17.71
N LYS A 219 6.99 -10.16 -18.52
CA LYS A 219 5.52 -10.10 -18.62
C LYS A 219 4.77 -10.70 -17.42
N ASP A 220 5.37 -11.69 -16.75
CA ASP A 220 4.80 -12.34 -15.57
C ASP A 220 5.16 -11.59 -14.27
N ALA A 221 6.11 -10.65 -14.35
CA ALA A 221 6.56 -9.83 -13.23
C ALA A 221 5.58 -8.70 -12.90
N PHE A 222 4.79 -8.23 -13.87
CA PHE A 222 3.85 -7.13 -13.64
C PHE A 222 2.47 -7.43 -14.23
N PRO A 223 1.62 -8.19 -13.52
CA PRO A 223 0.20 -8.24 -13.83
C PRO A 223 -0.46 -7.11 -13.04
N TRP A 224 -0.70 -5.95 -13.66
CA TRP A 224 -1.62 -4.94 -13.12
C TRP A 224 -2.96 -5.09 -13.81
N GLU A 225 -4.01 -4.92 -13.04
CA GLU A 225 -5.36 -5.03 -13.56
C GLU A 225 -6.17 -3.85 -13.07
N VAL A 226 -6.69 -3.07 -14.00
CA VAL A 226 -7.46 -1.88 -13.72
C VAL A 226 -8.92 -2.23 -13.41
N PRO A 227 -9.43 -2.00 -12.19
CA PRO A 227 -10.82 -2.28 -11.83
C PRO A 227 -11.73 -1.06 -12.03
N TYR A 228 -11.21 0.04 -12.58
CA TYR A 228 -12.01 1.23 -12.82
C TYR A 228 -13.09 0.93 -13.87
N PRO A 229 -14.29 1.53 -13.78
CA PRO A 229 -15.33 1.40 -14.80
C PRO A 229 -14.89 1.86 -16.21
N ILE A 230 -14.37 0.97 -17.04
CA ILE A 230 -13.91 1.30 -18.39
C ILE A 230 -15.12 1.48 -19.32
N HIS A 231 -15.11 2.52 -20.16
CA HIS A 231 -16.15 2.74 -21.18
C HIS A 231 -15.95 1.77 -22.35
N GLU A 232 -17.03 1.17 -22.86
CA GLU A 232 -17.00 0.06 -23.84
C GLU A 232 -16.17 0.40 -25.11
N ASP A 233 -16.26 1.65 -25.58
CA ASP A 233 -15.55 2.12 -26.79
C ASP A 233 -14.03 2.31 -26.63
N PHE A 234 -13.49 2.24 -25.40
CA PHE A 234 -12.08 2.55 -25.10
C PHE A 234 -11.35 1.42 -24.36
N HIS A 235 -11.92 0.21 -24.36
CA HIS A 235 -11.58 -0.84 -23.39
C HIS A 235 -10.14 -1.36 -23.47
N GLU A 236 -9.61 -1.57 -24.67
CA GLU A 236 -8.27 -2.15 -24.83
C GLU A 236 -7.16 -1.09 -24.67
N ASP A 237 -7.31 0.07 -25.34
CA ASP A 237 -6.32 1.16 -25.30
C ASP A 237 -6.10 1.75 -23.90
N GLN A 238 -7.16 1.96 -23.12
CA GLN A 238 -7.05 2.59 -21.80
C GLN A 238 -6.37 1.67 -20.78
N LYS A 239 -6.75 0.38 -20.80
CA LYS A 239 -6.17 -0.61 -19.90
C LYS A 239 -4.68 -0.80 -20.19
N GLU A 240 -4.31 -1.03 -21.45
CA GLU A 240 -2.91 -1.23 -21.84
C GLU A 240 -2.03 -0.02 -21.49
N ARG A 241 -2.54 1.20 -21.69
CA ARG A 241 -1.82 2.41 -21.30
C ARG A 241 -1.61 2.49 -19.79
N GLN A 242 -2.66 2.27 -19.00
CA GLN A 242 -2.55 2.34 -17.54
C GLN A 242 -1.65 1.24 -16.96
N ASP A 243 -1.72 0.03 -17.51
CA ASP A 243 -0.79 -1.06 -17.17
C ASP A 243 0.65 -0.67 -17.53
N GLY A 244 0.90 -0.14 -18.72
CA GLY A 244 2.21 0.35 -19.13
C GLY A 244 2.75 1.46 -18.20
N TYR A 245 1.92 2.44 -17.85
CA TYR A 245 2.34 3.50 -16.93
C TYR A 245 2.66 2.99 -15.52
N ALA A 246 1.83 2.09 -14.99
CA ALA A 246 2.07 1.52 -13.67
C ALA A 246 3.33 0.64 -13.68
N GLN A 247 3.60 -0.09 -14.77
CA GLN A 247 4.82 -0.85 -14.97
C GLN A 247 6.05 0.07 -14.99
N ASP A 248 6.04 1.10 -15.83
CA ASP A 248 7.14 2.08 -15.96
C ASP A 248 7.44 2.75 -14.61
N LYS A 249 6.40 3.04 -13.82
CA LYS A 249 6.58 3.60 -12.49
C LYS A 249 7.13 2.60 -11.48
N LEU A 250 6.76 1.33 -11.56
CA LEU A 250 7.35 0.30 -10.73
C LEU A 250 8.84 0.10 -11.09
N GLU A 251 9.18 0.12 -12.38
CA GLU A 251 10.57 0.10 -12.86
C GLU A 251 11.34 1.33 -12.34
N SER A 252 10.74 2.52 -12.40
CA SER A 252 11.34 3.75 -11.85
C SER A 252 11.57 3.71 -10.33
N ILE A 253 10.67 3.09 -9.56
CA ILE A 253 10.87 2.86 -8.12
C ILE A 253 12.09 1.97 -7.89
N TYR A 254 12.23 0.88 -8.65
CA TYR A 254 13.40 0.01 -8.56
C TYR A 254 14.69 0.76 -8.92
N GLU A 255 14.72 1.47 -10.05
CA GLU A 255 15.89 2.24 -10.47
C GLU A 255 16.28 3.29 -9.43
N SER A 256 15.30 3.94 -8.79
CA SER A 256 15.56 4.90 -7.73
C SER A 256 16.12 4.24 -6.47
N SER A 257 15.72 3.01 -6.15
CA SER A 257 16.27 2.29 -4.99
C SER A 257 17.75 1.98 -5.18
N GLN A 258 18.17 1.67 -6.40
CA GLN A 258 19.56 1.39 -6.75
C GLN A 258 20.49 2.61 -6.68
N LYS A 259 19.96 3.82 -6.49
CA LYS A 259 20.76 5.03 -6.26
C LYS A 259 21.24 5.17 -4.82
N SER A 260 20.59 4.47 -3.87
CA SER A 260 21.02 4.46 -2.47
C SER A 260 22.23 3.53 -2.32
N PRO A 261 23.38 4.01 -1.81
CA PRO A 261 24.54 3.15 -1.57
C PRO A 261 24.27 1.97 -0.63
N TYR A 262 23.23 2.07 0.21
CA TYR A 262 22.82 1.01 1.13
C TYR A 262 22.01 -0.09 0.45
N ILE A 263 21.18 0.27 -0.52
CA ILE A 263 20.24 -0.66 -1.19
C ILE A 263 20.84 -1.19 -2.50
N GLN A 264 21.82 -0.48 -3.06
CA GLN A 264 22.48 -0.84 -4.30
C GLN A 264 23.11 -2.24 -4.21
N GLY A 265 22.75 -3.10 -5.15
CA GLY A 265 23.29 -4.47 -5.23
C GLY A 265 22.53 -5.50 -4.40
N GLU A 266 21.58 -5.07 -3.56
CA GLU A 266 20.70 -5.99 -2.84
C GLU A 266 19.74 -6.72 -3.79
N VAL A 267 19.38 -7.95 -3.43
CA VAL A 267 18.49 -8.79 -4.23
C VAL A 267 17.03 -8.42 -3.94
N ILE A 268 16.45 -7.61 -4.83
CA ILE A 268 15.09 -7.07 -4.66
C ILE A 268 14.18 -7.60 -5.78
N PHE A 269 13.35 -8.59 -5.46
CA PHE A 269 12.41 -9.18 -6.42
C PHE A 269 11.04 -8.51 -6.38
N THR A 270 10.62 -8.04 -5.22
CA THR A 270 9.30 -7.45 -4.97
C THR A 270 9.42 -6.15 -4.18
N PHE A 271 8.34 -5.37 -4.16
CA PHE A 271 8.26 -4.19 -3.33
C PHE A 271 8.43 -4.50 -1.83
N TYR A 272 8.02 -5.69 -1.36
CA TYR A 272 8.25 -6.11 0.03
C TYR A 272 9.73 -6.24 0.38
N ASP A 273 10.56 -6.74 -0.54
CA ASP A 273 12.01 -6.82 -0.37
C ASP A 273 12.59 -5.41 -0.22
N LEU A 274 12.15 -4.45 -1.04
CA LEU A 274 12.56 -3.06 -0.92
C LEU A 274 12.18 -2.46 0.44
N LEU A 275 10.97 -2.74 0.95
CA LEU A 275 10.54 -2.22 2.25
C LEU A 275 11.39 -2.79 3.40
N LYS A 276 11.85 -4.04 3.29
CA LYS A 276 12.78 -4.64 4.25
C LYS A 276 14.10 -3.87 4.25
N GLU A 277 14.70 -3.65 3.09
CA GLU A 277 15.97 -2.90 2.99
C GLU A 277 15.83 -1.46 3.52
N LEU A 278 14.69 -0.81 3.27
CA LEU A 278 14.40 0.51 3.83
C LEU A 278 14.31 0.51 5.37
N ARG A 279 13.71 -0.53 5.95
CA ARG A 279 13.64 -0.67 7.41
C ARG A 279 15.01 -0.93 8.01
N GLU A 280 15.83 -1.77 7.39
CA GLU A 280 17.19 -2.05 7.87
C GLU A 280 18.05 -0.78 7.79
N TRP A 281 17.98 -0.06 6.69
CA TRP A 281 18.58 1.27 6.57
C TRP A 281 18.17 2.16 7.74
N ALA A 282 16.85 2.39 7.94
CA ALA A 282 16.35 3.29 8.98
C ALA A 282 16.75 2.86 10.40
N GLN A 283 16.95 1.55 10.65
CA GLN A 283 17.36 1.00 11.94
C GLN A 283 18.82 1.34 12.29
N TYR A 284 19.69 1.40 11.29
CA TYR A 284 21.15 1.59 11.47
C TYR A 284 21.62 3.02 11.19
N GLN A 285 20.75 3.87 10.65
CA GLN A 285 21.09 5.27 10.42
C GLN A 285 21.21 6.09 11.70
N GLN A 286 22.06 7.12 11.64
CA GLN A 286 22.11 8.13 12.69
C GLN A 286 20.78 8.90 12.72
N GLY A 287 20.02 8.76 13.81
CA GLY A 287 18.73 9.41 13.95
C GLY A 287 18.80 10.93 13.77
N GLY A 288 17.82 11.48 13.06
CA GLY A 288 17.73 12.92 12.78
C GLY A 288 18.54 13.36 11.56
N ILE A 289 18.97 12.44 10.69
CA ILE A 289 19.57 12.78 9.40
C ILE A 289 18.58 13.54 8.53
N PHE A 290 17.31 13.15 8.61
CA PHE A 290 16.24 13.88 7.95
C PHE A 290 15.93 15.19 8.68
N SER A 291 15.93 15.21 10.02
CA SER A 291 15.47 16.33 10.85
C SER A 291 16.17 17.68 10.65
N ARG A 292 17.30 17.69 9.94
CA ARG A 292 18.22 18.83 9.87
C ARG A 292 18.36 19.48 8.49
N LEU A 293 17.85 18.87 7.41
CA LEU A 293 18.18 19.30 6.03
C LEU A 293 16.98 19.26 5.06
N TYR A 294 15.79 19.55 5.59
CA TYR A 294 14.53 19.49 4.86
C TYR A 294 14.24 20.69 3.95
N GLY A 295 13.86 20.42 2.71
CA GLY A 295 12.89 21.25 1.99
C GLY A 295 11.48 20.68 2.19
N GLU A 296 10.45 21.54 2.19
CA GLU A 296 9.03 21.16 2.35
C GLU A 296 8.61 20.00 1.42
N THR A 297 9.13 20.00 0.19
CA THR A 297 8.89 18.95 -0.80
C THR A 297 9.35 17.56 -0.34
N HIS A 298 10.49 17.48 0.37
CA HIS A 298 11.08 16.21 0.81
C HIS A 298 10.31 15.62 2.00
N ILE A 299 9.93 16.48 2.95
CA ILE A 299 9.07 16.13 4.09
C ILE A 299 7.77 15.51 3.59
N LYS A 300 7.13 16.22 2.67
CA LYS A 300 5.85 15.81 2.09
C LYS A 300 5.94 14.50 1.34
N ALA A 301 6.99 14.33 0.54
CA ALA A 301 7.26 13.08 -0.17
C ALA A 301 7.36 11.89 0.78
N LEU A 302 8.17 12.02 1.82
CA LEU A 302 8.37 11.00 2.84
C LEU A 302 7.06 10.66 3.57
N ASP A 303 6.38 11.65 4.15
CA ASP A 303 5.14 11.43 4.92
C ASP A 303 4.07 10.73 4.07
N HIS A 304 3.85 11.21 2.84
CA HIS A 304 2.78 10.72 1.98
C HIS A 304 3.03 9.28 1.52
N ALA A 305 4.27 8.98 1.11
CA ALA A 305 4.62 7.65 0.61
C ALA A 305 4.44 6.60 1.71
N LEU A 306 4.97 6.86 2.90
CA LEU A 306 4.87 5.93 4.03
C LEU A 306 3.42 5.63 4.39
N ARG A 307 2.60 6.69 4.42
CA ARG A 307 1.17 6.60 4.75
C ARG A 307 0.35 5.89 3.67
N LEU A 308 0.70 6.05 2.40
CA LEU A 308 0.07 5.32 1.29
C LEU A 308 0.46 3.85 1.28
N ILE A 309 1.73 3.52 1.50
CA ILE A 309 2.23 2.14 1.58
C ILE A 309 1.51 1.38 2.69
N ALA A 310 1.48 1.92 3.91
CA ALA A 310 0.80 1.29 5.03
C ALA A 310 -0.70 1.11 4.76
N TYR A 311 -1.38 2.18 4.33
CA TYR A 311 -2.81 2.13 4.03
C TYR A 311 -3.16 1.07 2.99
N THR A 312 -2.35 0.95 1.94
CA THR A 312 -2.53 -0.05 0.88
C THR A 312 -2.38 -1.47 1.42
N ALA A 313 -1.32 -1.76 2.20
CA ALA A 313 -1.10 -3.09 2.77
C ALA A 313 -2.21 -3.51 3.75
N LEU A 314 -2.68 -2.57 4.58
CA LEU A 314 -3.80 -2.83 5.48
C LEU A 314 -5.10 -3.08 4.73
N THR A 315 -5.38 -2.32 3.68
CA THR A 315 -6.55 -2.56 2.82
C THR A 315 -6.52 -3.98 2.23
N VAL A 316 -5.37 -4.41 1.71
CA VAL A 316 -5.15 -5.78 1.18
C VAL A 316 -5.44 -6.82 2.25
N ALA A 317 -4.89 -6.67 3.46
CA ALA A 317 -5.08 -7.63 4.53
C ALA A 317 -6.53 -7.69 5.03
N GLU A 318 -7.18 -6.55 5.23
CA GLU A 318 -8.57 -6.47 5.67
C GLU A 318 -9.50 -7.18 4.68
N VAL A 319 -9.35 -6.90 3.38
CA VAL A 319 -10.16 -7.52 2.32
C VAL A 319 -9.88 -9.02 2.21
N ALA A 320 -8.63 -9.46 2.28
CA ALA A 320 -8.30 -10.89 2.32
C ALA A 320 -8.98 -11.60 3.50
N LEU A 321 -8.98 -11.00 4.69
CA LEU A 321 -9.59 -11.57 5.89
C LEU A 321 -11.12 -11.58 5.81
N ILE A 322 -11.74 -10.56 5.21
CA ILE A 322 -13.18 -10.56 4.90
C ILE A 322 -13.53 -11.72 3.96
N HIS A 323 -12.71 -11.98 2.95
CA HIS A 323 -12.93 -13.11 2.03
C HIS A 323 -12.70 -14.48 2.67
N ASN A 324 -11.75 -14.59 3.61
CA ASN A 324 -11.47 -15.83 4.32
C ASN A 324 -12.53 -16.15 5.38
N PHE A 325 -12.79 -15.19 6.28
CA PHE A 325 -13.60 -15.42 7.46
C PHE A 325 -15.05 -14.98 7.29
N GLY A 326 -15.32 -13.94 6.51
CA GLY A 326 -16.63 -13.31 6.41
C GLY A 326 -16.61 -11.86 6.90
N PHE A 327 -17.56 -11.06 6.41
CA PHE A 327 -17.68 -9.66 6.83
C PHE A 327 -18.16 -9.56 8.28
N SER A 328 -19.05 -10.44 8.74
CA SER A 328 -19.56 -10.43 10.12
C SER A 328 -18.42 -10.58 11.14
N GLU A 329 -17.52 -11.53 10.91
CA GLU A 329 -16.37 -11.73 11.79
C GLU A 329 -15.37 -10.57 11.75
N PHE A 330 -15.20 -9.93 10.58
CA PHE A 330 -14.41 -8.71 10.47
C PHE A 330 -15.07 -7.54 11.24
N GLU A 331 -16.40 -7.42 11.15
CA GLU A 331 -17.18 -6.39 11.85
C GLU A 331 -17.07 -6.54 13.37
N ASP A 332 -17.17 -7.76 13.91
CA ASP A 332 -16.97 -8.03 15.34
C ASP A 332 -15.60 -7.54 15.81
N MET A 333 -14.54 -7.84 15.03
CA MET A 333 -13.17 -7.41 15.34
C MET A 333 -12.98 -5.89 15.24
N TYR A 334 -13.65 -5.24 14.28
CA TYR A 334 -13.70 -3.78 14.22
C TYR A 334 -14.40 -3.18 15.45
N LEU A 335 -15.51 -3.77 15.91
CA LEU A 335 -16.25 -3.29 17.08
C LEU A 335 -15.44 -3.46 18.37
N GLU A 336 -14.75 -4.59 18.55
CA GLU A 336 -13.84 -4.80 19.67
C GLU A 336 -12.67 -3.79 19.66
N TYR A 337 -12.06 -3.57 18.49
CA TYR A 337 -11.00 -2.57 18.35
C TYR A 337 -11.47 -1.16 18.65
N LYS A 338 -12.67 -0.80 18.18
CA LYS A 338 -13.33 0.47 18.48
C LYS A 338 -13.52 0.67 19.98
N GLU A 339 -13.93 -0.36 20.72
CA GLU A 339 -14.07 -0.27 22.17
C GLU A 339 -12.72 -0.10 22.86
N SER A 340 -11.72 -0.88 22.45
CA SER A 340 -10.33 -0.73 22.94
C SER A 340 -9.78 0.69 22.72
N CYS A 341 -10.08 1.33 21.58
CA CYS A 341 -9.66 2.70 21.31
C CYS A 341 -10.34 3.72 22.25
N LYS A 342 -11.60 3.50 22.62
CA LYS A 342 -12.31 4.36 23.59
C LYS A 342 -11.72 4.21 24.99
N GLU A 343 -11.50 2.97 25.44
CA GLU A 343 -10.89 2.68 26.73
C GLU A 343 -9.49 3.30 26.86
N GLY A 344 -8.69 3.20 25.78
CA GLY A 344 -7.36 3.78 25.69
C GLY A 344 -7.30 5.28 25.37
N GLN A 345 -8.45 5.98 25.33
CA GLN A 345 -8.55 7.42 24.99
C GLN A 345 -7.81 7.81 23.69
N SER A 346 -7.89 6.94 22.68
CA SER A 346 -7.18 7.08 21.39
C SER A 346 -8.17 7.08 20.22
N SER A 347 -9.16 7.98 20.26
CA SER A 347 -10.21 8.06 19.22
C SER A 347 -9.65 8.20 17.81
N ASP A 348 -8.52 8.89 17.65
CA ASP A 348 -7.83 9.09 16.36
C ASP A 348 -7.29 7.78 15.79
N SER A 349 -7.00 6.78 16.63
CA SER A 349 -6.58 5.44 16.20
C SER A 349 -7.64 4.71 15.38
N LEU A 350 -8.90 5.11 15.51
CA LEU A 350 -10.00 4.52 14.77
C LEU A 350 -10.21 5.15 13.38
N TYR A 351 -9.69 6.36 13.13
CA TYR A 351 -10.07 7.16 11.95
C TYR A 351 -9.92 6.40 10.63
N LEU A 352 -8.71 5.94 10.31
CA LEU A 352 -8.45 5.25 9.02
C LEU A 352 -9.15 3.90 8.92
N VAL A 353 -9.21 3.15 10.02
CA VAL A 353 -9.92 1.87 10.09
C VAL A 353 -11.41 2.07 9.84
N TYR A 354 -12.00 3.12 10.42
CA TYR A 354 -13.40 3.47 10.21
C TYR A 354 -13.69 3.89 8.77
N GLU A 355 -12.81 4.69 8.15
CA GLU A 355 -12.96 5.09 6.75
C GLU A 355 -13.02 3.87 5.81
N ARG A 356 -12.14 2.88 6.03
CA ARG A 356 -12.17 1.62 5.28
C ARG A 356 -13.41 0.77 5.60
N TYR A 357 -13.74 0.61 6.88
CA TYR A 357 -14.92 -0.15 7.33
C TYR A 357 -16.23 0.35 6.69
N LYS A 358 -16.43 1.68 6.55
CA LYS A 358 -17.63 2.24 5.90
C LYS A 358 -17.80 1.76 4.46
N VAL A 359 -16.69 1.58 3.74
CA VAL A 359 -16.70 1.07 2.37
C VAL A 359 -16.98 -0.42 2.38
N TYR A 360 -16.29 -1.18 3.24
CA TYR A 360 -16.50 -2.64 3.35
C TYR A 360 -17.94 -2.99 3.68
N ARG A 361 -18.58 -2.27 4.62
CA ARG A 361 -20.00 -2.47 4.98
C ARG A 361 -20.95 -2.32 3.79
N LYS A 362 -20.62 -1.46 2.82
CA LYS A 362 -21.42 -1.27 1.60
C LYS A 362 -21.03 -2.26 0.49
N ALA A 363 -19.78 -2.70 0.47
CA ALA A 363 -19.23 -3.55 -0.57
C ALA A 363 -19.47 -5.04 -0.30
N PHE A 364 -19.52 -5.45 0.96
CA PHE A 364 -19.72 -6.82 1.44
C PHE A 364 -21.00 -6.92 2.30
N PRO A 365 -22.20 -6.87 1.70
CA PRO A 365 -23.43 -7.01 2.46
C PRO A 365 -23.50 -8.37 3.14
N THR A 366 -23.95 -8.40 4.39
CA THR A 366 -24.23 -9.63 5.13
C THR A 366 -25.38 -10.36 4.43
N SER A 367 -25.08 -11.55 3.90
CA SER A 367 -26.05 -12.47 3.32
C SER A 367 -26.75 -13.28 4.39
#